data_AF-A0A9Q2KLF1-F1
#
_entry.id   AF-A0A9Q2KLF1-F1
#
_cell.length_a   1.000
_cell.length_b   1.000
_cell.length_c   1.000
_cell.angle_alpha   90.00
_cell.angle_beta   90.00
_cell.angle_gamma   90.00
#
_symmetry.space_group_name_H-M   'P 1'
#
loop_
_entity.id
_entity.type
_entity.pdbx_description
1 polymer ?
#
loop_
_entity_poly.entity_id
_entity_poly.type
_entity_poly.pdbx_seq_one_letter_code
_entity_poly.pdbx_strand_id
1 'polypeptide(L)'
;MKSKKSVFIEGHIMSNSCHGQPGQPFCIHRVRFSNGKYAIIRVASGICFKPGEIIQRNDCEWFYKLTKIRLLSFEYLDDDESGRQFLEYQ
;
A
#
# COMPACT_ATOMS: atom_id res chain seq x y z
N MET A 1 -32.79 2.67 10.04
CA MET A 1 -31.61 2.33 9.23
C MET A 1 -30.37 2.49 10.10
N LYS A 2 -29.53 1.46 10.25
CA LYS A 2 -28.23 1.61 10.93
C LYS A 2 -27.32 2.43 10.01
N SER A 3 -26.80 3.56 10.47
CA SER A 3 -25.77 4.30 9.76
C SER A 3 -24.55 3.40 9.57
N LYS A 4 -24.21 3.09 8.32
CA LYS A 4 -22.97 2.38 8.01
C LYS A 4 -21.85 3.35 8.35
N LYS A 5 -21.05 3.06 9.39
CA LYS A 5 -19.84 3.83 9.68
C LYS A 5 -18.95 3.73 8.44
N SER A 6 -18.71 4.85 7.77
CA SER A 6 -17.73 4.90 6.70
C SER A 6 -16.37 4.52 7.29
N VAL A 7 -15.65 3.63 6.60
CA VAL A 7 -14.31 3.22 7.03
C VAL A 7 -13.31 4.07 6.26
N PHE A 8 -12.53 4.86 6.99
CA PHE A 8 -11.43 5.65 6.44
C PHE A 8 -10.11 5.12 7.00
N ILE A 9 -9.16 4.79 6.13
CA ILE A 9 -7.82 4.36 6.52
C ILE A 9 -6.80 5.07 5.64
N GLU A 10 -5.86 5.76 6.26
CA GLU A 10 -4.65 6.25 5.59
C GLU A 10 -3.53 5.22 5.68
N GLY A 11 -2.77 5.08 4.60
CA GLY A 11 -1.55 4.28 4.51
C GLY A 11 -0.39 5.17 4.07
N HIS A 12 0.62 5.30 4.94
CA HIS A 12 1.83 6.08 4.70
C HIS A 12 2.89 5.19 4.08
N ILE A 13 3.36 5.57 2.89
CA ILE A 13 4.45 4.86 2.21
C ILE A 13 5.75 5.11 2.97
N MET A 14 6.33 4.05 3.51
CA MET A 14 7.58 4.12 4.28
C MET A 14 8.80 3.91 3.39
N SER A 15 8.73 2.91 2.52
CA SER A 15 9.79 2.56 1.58
C SER A 15 9.18 1.97 0.31
N ASN A 16 9.94 2.05 -0.78
CA ASN A 16 9.58 1.48 -2.06
C ASN A 16 10.78 0.77 -2.69
N SER A 17 10.51 -0.20 -3.56
CA SER A 17 11.53 -0.86 -4.36
C SER A 17 10.95 -1.19 -5.74
N CYS A 18 11.72 -0.88 -6.79
CA CYS A 18 11.35 -1.13 -8.18
C CYS A 18 11.98 -2.43 -8.65
N HIS A 19 11.18 -3.35 -9.17
CA HIS A 19 11.60 -4.65 -9.67
C HIS A 19 11.00 -4.94 -11.04
N GLY A 20 11.37 -6.08 -11.62
CA GLY A 20 10.87 -6.56 -12.90
C GLY A 20 11.85 -6.36 -14.05
N GLN A 21 11.44 -6.81 -15.23
CA GLN A 21 12.22 -6.70 -16.45
C GLN A 21 11.85 -5.43 -17.23
N PRO A 22 12.72 -4.95 -18.14
CA PRO A 22 12.36 -3.92 -19.11
C PRO A 22 11.06 -4.31 -19.85
N GLY A 23 10.01 -3.49 -19.71
CA GLY A 23 8.68 -3.72 -20.30
C GLY A 23 7.61 -4.24 -19.33
N GLN A 24 7.99 -4.75 -18.15
CA GLN A 24 7.05 -5.16 -17.09
C GLN A 24 7.58 -4.80 -15.69
N PRO A 25 7.79 -3.50 -15.40
CA PRO A 25 8.21 -3.09 -14.07
C PRO A 25 7.06 -3.25 -13.07
N PHE A 26 7.40 -3.59 -11.83
CA PHE A 26 6.48 -3.53 -10.70
C PHE A 26 7.17 -2.91 -9.49
N CYS A 27 6.40 -2.21 -8.67
CA CYS A 27 6.90 -1.65 -7.42
C CYS A 27 6.28 -2.34 -6.23
N ILE A 28 7.11 -2.57 -5.22
CA ILE A 28 6.71 -3.05 -3.90
C ILE A 28 6.82 -1.87 -2.94
N HIS A 29 5.84 -1.72 -2.07
CA HIS A 29 5.79 -0.64 -1.09
C HIS A 29 5.56 -1.21 0.29
N ARG A 30 6.38 -0.79 1.26
CA ARG A 30 6.11 -0.98 2.67
C ARG A 30 5.28 0.18 3.18
N VAL A 31 4.14 -0.13 3.78
CA VAL A 31 3.13 0.88 4.15
C VAL A 31 2.74 0.71 5.61
N ARG A 32 2.70 1.84 6.34
CA ARG A 32 2.14 1.91 7.69
C ARG A 32 0.76 2.53 7.62
N PHE A 33 -0.24 1.81 8.10
CA PHE A 33 -1.61 2.29 8.17
C PHE A 33 -1.89 3.04 9.48
N SER A 34 -2.81 3.99 9.40
CA SER A 34 -3.32 4.79 10.53
C SER A 34 -3.92 3.96 11.67
N ASN A 35 -4.27 2.69 11.43
CA ASN A 35 -4.71 1.74 12.45
C ASN A 35 -3.56 1.01 13.17
N GLY A 36 -2.30 1.41 12.92
CA GLY A 36 -1.10 0.83 13.53
C GLY A 36 -0.56 -0.42 12.84
N LYS A 37 -1.25 -0.94 11.82
CA LYS A 37 -0.82 -2.13 11.07
C LYS A 37 0.11 -1.75 9.93
N TYR A 38 0.90 -2.70 9.47
CA TYR A 38 1.80 -2.57 8.33
C TYR A 38 1.34 -3.49 7.20
N ALA A 39 1.81 -3.25 5.98
CA ALA A 39 1.71 -4.23 4.90
C ALA A 39 2.76 -4.01 3.84
N ILE A 40 2.98 -5.06 3.05
CA ILE A 40 3.64 -4.99 1.75
C ILE A 40 2.56 -4.93 0.68
N ILE A 41 2.51 -3.83 -0.08
CA ILE A 41 1.50 -3.64 -1.12
C ILE A 41 2.14 -3.54 -2.50
N ARG A 42 1.33 -3.84 -3.51
CA ARG A 42 1.61 -3.61 -4.92
C ARG A 42 0.39 -2.98 -5.57
N VAL A 43 0.60 -2.04 -6.47
CA VAL A 43 -0.49 -1.43 -7.24
C VAL A 43 -0.56 -2.05 -8.63
N ALA A 44 -1.76 -2.39 -9.09
CA ALA A 44 -1.97 -3.08 -10.36
C ALA A 44 -1.54 -2.25 -11.58
N SER A 45 -1.55 -0.92 -11.47
CA SER A 45 -1.10 -0.01 -12.53
C SER A 45 0.43 0.10 -12.63
N GLY A 46 1.20 -0.49 -11.71
CA GLY A 46 2.66 -0.37 -11.68
C GLY A 46 3.20 0.98 -11.21
N ILE A 47 2.33 1.90 -10.73
CA ILE A 47 2.77 3.18 -10.15
C ILE A 47 3.75 2.93 -9.00
N CYS A 48 4.85 3.68 -8.99
CA CYS A 48 5.78 3.67 -7.89
C CYS A 48 5.54 4.86 -6.96
N PHE A 49 4.81 4.64 -5.86
CA PHE A 49 4.63 5.65 -4.82
C PHE A 49 5.96 5.95 -4.12
N LYS A 50 6.21 7.21 -3.79
CA LYS A 50 7.43 7.63 -3.10
C LYS A 50 7.27 7.55 -1.57
N PRO A 51 8.35 7.32 -0.81
CA PRO A 51 8.31 7.47 0.64
C PRO A 51 7.74 8.83 1.06
N GLY A 52 6.92 8.83 2.10
CA GLY A 52 6.19 10.00 2.58
C GLY A 52 4.86 10.28 1.87
N GLU A 53 4.58 9.62 0.74
CA GLU A 53 3.27 9.72 0.11
C GLU A 53 2.20 8.91 0.86
N ILE A 54 0.93 9.24 0.60
CA ILE A 54 -0.22 8.66 1.29
C ILE A 54 -1.16 8.02 0.28
N ILE A 55 -1.60 6.81 0.59
CA ILE A 55 -2.76 6.17 -0.02
C ILE A 55 -3.91 6.17 0.99
N GLN A 56 -5.14 6.26 0.49
CA GLN A 56 -6.34 6.34 1.32
C GLN A 56 -7.31 5.25 0.93
N ARG A 57 -7.93 4.61 1.92
CA ARG A 57 -9.06 3.72 1.72
C ARG A 57 -10.32 4.40 2.20
N ASN A 58 -11.27 4.58 1.28
CA ASN A 58 -12.62 4.99 1.59
C ASN A 58 -13.53 3.77 1.36
N ASP A 59 -14.06 3.22 2.45
CA ASP A 59 -14.85 1.99 2.46
C ASP A 59 -14.12 0.79 1.83
N CYS A 60 -14.42 0.46 0.58
CA CYS A 60 -13.84 -0.67 -0.15
C CYS A 60 -12.89 -0.24 -1.28
N GLU A 61 -12.64 1.06 -1.41
CA GLU A 61 -11.91 1.62 -2.54
C GLU A 61 -10.64 2.33 -2.09
N TRP A 62 -9.56 2.15 -2.87
CA TRP A 62 -8.27 2.76 -2.62
C TRP A 62 -8.06 3.97 -3.53
N PHE A 63 -7.40 4.99 -3.00
CA PHE A 63 -7.14 6.26 -3.66
C PHE A 63 -5.70 6.70 -3.44
N TYR A 64 -5.15 7.39 -4.43
CA TYR A 64 -3.88 8.11 -4.36
C TYR A 64 -4.07 9.45 -5.08
N LYS A 65 -3.85 10.57 -4.37
CA LYS A 65 -4.05 11.93 -4.91
C LYS A 65 -5.39 12.08 -5.65
N LEU A 66 -6.49 11.69 -4.99
CA LEU A 66 -7.87 11.69 -5.52
C LEU A 66 -8.14 10.72 -6.69
N THR A 67 -7.12 10.00 -7.17
CA THR A 67 -7.27 9.01 -8.24
C THR A 67 -7.52 7.65 -7.62
N LYS A 68 -8.59 6.97 -8.05
CA LYS A 68 -8.86 5.60 -7.64
C LYS A 68 -7.76 4.67 -8.15
N ILE A 69 -7.22 3.85 -7.26
CA ILE A 69 -6.19 2.85 -7.57
C ILE A 69 -6.68 1.45 -7.19
N ARG A 70 -6.07 0.44 -7.79
CA ARG A 70 -6.29 -0.96 -7.42
C ARG A 70 -5.02 -1.53 -6.80
N LEU A 71 -5.06 -1.83 -5.51
CA LEU A 71 -4.03 -2.62 -4.86
C LEU A 71 -4.26 -4.11 -5.17
N LEU A 72 -3.18 -4.86 -5.36
CA LEU A 72 -3.23 -6.32 -5.34
C LEU A 72 -3.51 -6.80 -3.92
N SER A 73 -3.93 -8.07 -3.78
CA SER A 73 -4.14 -8.67 -2.46
C SER A 73 -2.88 -8.54 -1.60
N PHE A 74 -3.09 -8.16 -0.34
CA PHE A 74 -2.06 -8.04 0.68
C PHE A 74 -2.65 -8.42 2.03
N GLU A 75 -1.76 -8.69 2.97
CA GLU A 75 -2.12 -8.99 4.35
C GLU A 75 -1.57 -7.90 5.27
N TYR A 76 -2.24 -7.71 6.41
CA TYR A 76 -1.69 -6.85 7.44
C TYR A 76 -0.66 -7.61 8.25
N LEU A 77 0.45 -6.94 8.52
CA LEU A 77 1.61 -7.44 9.23
C LEU A 77 1.96 -6.49 10.38
N ASP A 78 2.83 -6.97 11.26
CA ASP A 78 3.48 -6.14 12.26
C ASP A 78 4.71 -5.42 11.64
N ASP A 79 5.26 -4.46 12.40
CA ASP A 79 6.39 -3.63 11.95
C ASP A 79 7.58 -4.49 11.52
N ASP A 80 8.04 -5.38 12.39
CA ASP A 80 9.22 -6.23 12.18
C ASP A 80 9.05 -7.16 10.97
N GLU A 81 7.89 -7.83 10.85
CA GLU A 81 7.62 -8.77 9.77
C GLU A 81 7.51 -8.06 8.42
N SER A 82 6.89 -6.88 8.39
CA SER A 82 6.87 -6.06 7.18
C SER A 82 8.27 -5.60 6.78
N GLY A 83 9.15 -5.31 7.75
CA GLY A 83 10.55 -4.99 7.48
C GLY A 83 11.30 -6.16 6.87
N ARG A 84 11.18 -7.34 7.49
CA ARG A 84 11.81 -8.59 7.04
C ARG A 84 11.39 -8.95 5.61
N GLN A 85 10.08 -8.97 5.31
CA GLN A 85 9.59 -9.28 3.97
C GLN A 85 10.02 -8.26 2.92
N PHE A 86 10.07 -6.97 3.27
CA PHE A 86 10.51 -5.94 2.33
C PHE A 86 11.98 -6.15 1.89
N LEU A 87 12.84 -6.62 2.81
CA LEU A 87 14.24 -6.92 2.51
C LEU A 87 14.41 -8.15 1.60
N GLU A 88 13.51 -9.14 1.65
CA GLU A 88 13.57 -10.31 0.76
C GLU A 88 13.38 -9.96 -0.71
N TYR A 89 12.82 -8.78 -0.99
CA TYR A 89 12.65 -8.30 -2.35
C TYR A 89 13.83 -7.50 -2.88
N GLN A 90 14.75 -7.01 -2.03
CA GLN A 90 15.95 -6.27 -2.47
C GLN A 90 16.92 -7.17 -3.23
#